data_AF-A0A4U1WDH0-F1
#
_entry.id   AF-A0A4U1WDH0-F1
#
_cell.length_a   1.000
_cell.length_b   1.000
_cell.length_c   1.000
_cell.angle_alpha   90.00
_cell.angle_beta   90.00
_cell.angle_gamma   90.00
#
_symmetry.space_group_name_H-M   'P 1'
#
loop_
_entity.id
_entity.type
_entity.pdbx_description
1 polymer ?
#
loop_
_entity_poly.entity_id
_entity_poly.type
_entity_poly.pdbx_seq_one_letter_code
_entity_poly.pdbx_strand_id
1 'polypeptide(L)'
;MNNSWKSKLAVSIVSTLAVSTNVWAASLPGEGVSVQPVQSSVAEETFQTLIVNRALEELGYDVKSTQEVDYNVGYTSIAKGDATFLTVGWFPLHADKYTMAGGDEKFYREGQYVSGAAQGYLIDKKTAEKYNITNIGQLTDPKIAKLFDADGDGKADLTGCNPGWGCEMVIEHQLSAFKLDDTVTHNQGNYAAIIADTISRYQKGESILYYTWTPYWVSGVLVPNEDVVWLEVPFSSLPGERSDVDTTLSNGKNYGFEMNSMRIIANKEFAKNNPSAAKLFEIIKLNINDVSAQNMMMSKGKNSSADIEAHVNGWIKANQSTFDGWITEAKKAAL
;
A
#
# COMPACT_ATOMS: atom_id res chain seq x y z
N MET A 1 -23.77 75.32 -58.13
CA MET A 1 -24.88 74.41 -58.47
C MET A 1 -24.37 73.00 -58.25
N ASN A 2 -24.87 72.36 -57.20
CA ASN A 2 -24.41 71.07 -56.69
C ASN A 2 -25.39 69.96 -57.13
N ASN A 3 -24.89 68.73 -57.10
CA ASN A 3 -25.60 67.44 -57.13
C ASN A 3 -25.65 66.71 -58.48
N SER A 4 -24.75 65.74 -58.62
CA SER A 4 -25.02 64.47 -59.31
C SER A 4 -24.39 63.34 -58.48
N TRP A 5 -25.21 62.69 -57.66
CA TRP A 5 -24.87 61.44 -56.99
C TRP A 5 -25.73 60.34 -57.60
N LYS A 6 -25.12 59.47 -58.41
CA LYS A 6 -25.65 58.16 -58.75
C LYS A 6 -24.86 57.12 -57.96
N SER A 7 -25.46 56.59 -56.91
CA SER A 7 -24.91 55.48 -56.15
C SER A 7 -24.92 54.20 -56.99
N LYS A 8 -23.76 53.58 -57.18
CA LYS A 8 -23.65 52.20 -57.64
C LYS A 8 -23.50 51.33 -56.40
N LEU A 9 -24.52 50.51 -56.10
CA LEU A 9 -24.40 49.43 -55.13
C LEU A 9 -23.49 48.34 -55.73
N ALA A 10 -22.30 48.16 -55.19
CA ALA A 10 -21.47 47.00 -55.45
C ALA A 10 -21.76 45.95 -54.37
N VAL A 11 -22.50 44.90 -54.72
CA VAL A 11 -22.69 43.72 -53.85
C VAL A 11 -21.39 42.92 -53.88
N SER A 12 -20.61 43.00 -52.82
CA SER A 12 -19.45 42.13 -52.61
C SER A 12 -19.92 40.84 -51.93
N ILE A 13 -19.92 39.74 -52.67
CA ILE A 13 -20.10 38.39 -52.11
C ILE A 13 -18.78 38.02 -51.44
N VAL A 14 -18.70 38.18 -50.13
CA VAL A 14 -17.62 37.61 -49.32
C VAL A 14 -17.89 36.11 -49.19
N SER A 15 -17.10 35.30 -49.89
CA SER A 15 -17.11 33.85 -49.74
C SER A 15 -16.30 33.49 -48.50
N THR A 16 -16.99 33.21 -47.39
CA THR A 16 -16.37 32.75 -46.15
C THR A 16 -15.89 31.30 -46.34
N LEU A 17 -14.61 31.10 -46.65
CA LEU A 17 -13.98 29.79 -46.54
C LEU A 17 -13.91 29.42 -45.05
N ALA A 18 -14.84 28.58 -44.60
CA ALA A 18 -14.73 27.90 -43.32
C ALA A 18 -13.58 26.89 -43.43
N VAL A 19 -12.39 27.25 -42.93
CA VAL A 19 -11.33 26.29 -42.67
C VAL A 19 -11.77 25.46 -41.48
N SER A 20 -12.29 24.26 -41.74
CA SER A 20 -12.48 23.25 -40.71
C SER A 20 -11.10 22.81 -40.22
N THR A 21 -10.62 23.42 -39.14
CA THR A 21 -9.52 22.83 -38.38
C THR A 21 -10.04 21.53 -37.80
N ASN A 22 -9.70 20.41 -38.43
CA ASN A 22 -9.76 19.12 -37.79
C ASN A 22 -8.84 19.23 -36.56
N VAL A 23 -9.44 19.40 -35.38
CA VAL A 23 -8.74 19.19 -34.12
C VAL A 23 -8.55 17.67 -34.06
N TRP A 24 -7.41 17.20 -34.55
CA TRP A 24 -6.97 15.83 -34.27
C TRP A 24 -6.77 15.79 -32.77
N ALA A 25 -7.63 15.04 -32.05
CA ALA A 25 -7.35 14.72 -30.67
C ALA A 25 -5.96 14.08 -30.63
N ALA A 26 -5.03 14.69 -29.90
CA ALA A 26 -3.72 14.09 -29.72
C ALA A 26 -3.94 12.70 -29.09
N SER A 27 -3.41 11.65 -29.73
CA SER A 27 -3.44 10.30 -29.18
C SER A 27 -2.87 10.32 -27.76
N LEU A 28 -3.58 9.71 -26.82
CA LEU A 28 -3.10 9.64 -25.44
C LEU A 28 -1.86 8.73 -25.38
N PRO A 29 -0.90 8.99 -24.47
CA PRO A 29 0.39 8.30 -24.46
C PRO A 29 0.30 6.78 -24.22
N GLY A 30 -0.79 6.29 -23.62
CA GLY A 30 -1.04 4.87 -23.39
C GLY A 30 -1.91 4.19 -24.44
N GLU A 31 -2.34 4.89 -25.49
CA GLU A 31 -3.28 4.35 -26.49
C GLU A 31 -2.72 3.07 -27.15
N GLY A 32 -3.50 1.98 -27.11
CA GLY A 32 -3.11 0.67 -27.64
C GLY A 32 -2.18 -0.14 -26.73
N VAL A 33 -1.83 0.36 -25.55
CA VAL A 33 -1.01 -0.36 -24.56
C VAL A 33 -1.89 -0.91 -23.45
N SER A 34 -1.81 -2.22 -23.21
CA SER A 34 -2.52 -2.87 -22.11
C SER A 34 -1.65 -3.00 -20.87
N VAL A 35 -2.29 -2.88 -19.70
CA VAL A 35 -1.66 -2.97 -18.39
C VAL A 35 -2.38 -4.03 -17.55
N GLN A 36 -1.63 -4.95 -16.96
CA GLN A 36 -2.14 -5.98 -16.04
C GLN A 36 -1.67 -5.67 -14.61
N PRO A 37 -2.49 -4.98 -13.79
CA PRO A 37 -2.18 -4.79 -12.38
C PRO A 37 -2.33 -6.09 -11.60
N VAL A 38 -1.50 -6.25 -10.57
CA VAL A 38 -1.59 -7.31 -9.56
C VAL A 38 -1.57 -6.73 -8.15
N GLN A 39 -2.19 -7.42 -7.20
CA GLN A 39 -2.14 -7.12 -5.75
C GLN A 39 -2.17 -8.43 -4.94
N SER A 40 -2.04 -8.35 -3.60
CA SER A 40 -2.24 -9.53 -2.76
C SER A 40 -3.71 -9.82 -2.52
N SER A 41 -4.02 -10.89 -1.79
CA SER A 41 -5.38 -11.20 -1.34
C SER A 41 -5.86 -10.28 -0.20
N VAL A 42 -5.08 -9.28 0.21
CA VAL A 42 -5.49 -8.28 1.21
C VAL A 42 -6.42 -7.28 0.52
N ALA A 43 -7.72 -7.41 0.79
CA ALA A 43 -8.75 -6.58 0.15
C ALA A 43 -8.50 -5.07 0.35
N GLU A 44 -7.92 -4.69 1.48
CA GLU A 44 -7.57 -3.31 1.84
C GLU A 44 -6.55 -2.65 0.91
N GLU A 45 -5.86 -3.40 0.05
CA GLU A 45 -4.91 -2.87 -0.95
C GLU A 45 -5.61 -2.32 -2.20
N THR A 46 -6.86 -2.74 -2.42
CA THR A 46 -7.60 -2.45 -3.65
C THR A 46 -7.78 -0.95 -3.87
N PHE A 47 -7.98 -0.18 -2.80
CA PHE A 47 -8.18 1.26 -2.90
C PHE A 47 -6.99 1.98 -3.54
N GLN A 48 -5.78 1.74 -3.04
CA GLN A 48 -4.59 2.37 -3.60
C GLN A 48 -4.25 1.82 -5.00
N THR A 49 -4.55 0.55 -5.29
CA THR A 49 -4.38 -0.02 -6.64
C THR A 49 -5.30 0.66 -7.64
N LEU A 50 -6.58 0.83 -7.31
CA LEU A 50 -7.55 1.43 -8.21
C LEU A 50 -7.28 2.91 -8.48
N ILE A 51 -6.72 3.67 -7.53
CA ILE A 51 -6.29 5.06 -7.79
C ILE A 51 -5.23 5.11 -8.90
N VAL A 52 -4.26 4.21 -8.88
CA VAL A 52 -3.24 4.12 -9.94
C VAL A 52 -3.86 3.65 -11.25
N ASN A 53 -4.78 2.67 -11.22
CA ASN A 53 -5.51 2.23 -12.41
C ASN A 53 -6.26 3.38 -13.09
N ARG A 54 -7.03 4.18 -12.32
CA ARG A 54 -7.75 5.35 -12.84
C ARG A 54 -6.81 6.37 -13.47
N ALA A 55 -5.64 6.57 -12.85
CA ALA A 55 -4.64 7.49 -13.40
C ALA A 55 -4.04 6.98 -14.72
N LEU A 56 -3.82 5.67 -14.87
CA LEU A 56 -3.38 5.07 -16.13
C LEU A 56 -4.47 5.12 -17.21
N GLU A 57 -5.74 4.93 -16.85
CA GLU A 57 -6.87 5.09 -17.79
C GLU A 57 -6.95 6.51 -18.36
N GLU A 58 -6.72 7.56 -17.55
CA GLU A 58 -6.65 8.97 -18.01
C GLU A 58 -5.45 9.28 -18.91
N LEU A 59 -4.43 8.41 -18.88
CA LEU A 59 -3.30 8.41 -19.81
C LEU A 59 -3.56 7.55 -21.06
N GLY A 60 -4.72 6.91 -21.18
CA GLY A 60 -5.16 6.15 -22.35
C GLY A 60 -4.79 4.67 -22.34
N TYR A 61 -4.27 4.13 -21.24
CA TYR A 61 -3.93 2.72 -21.12
C TYR A 61 -5.19 1.83 -21.00
N ASP A 62 -5.15 0.65 -21.61
CA ASP A 62 -6.16 -0.42 -21.42
C ASP A 62 -5.82 -1.23 -20.17
N VAL A 63 -6.29 -0.74 -19.01
CA VAL A 63 -6.05 -1.35 -17.71
C VAL A 63 -6.99 -2.54 -17.50
N LYS A 64 -6.42 -3.75 -17.41
CA LYS A 64 -7.16 -4.98 -17.11
C LYS A 64 -7.59 -5.02 -15.66
N SER A 65 -8.56 -5.89 -15.38
CA SER A 65 -8.96 -6.20 -14.00
C SER A 65 -7.75 -6.62 -13.18
N THR A 66 -7.59 -6.03 -12.00
CA THR A 66 -6.53 -6.39 -11.05
C THR A 66 -6.64 -7.85 -10.67
N GLN A 67 -5.53 -8.58 -10.75
CA GLN A 67 -5.44 -9.97 -10.31
C GLN A 67 -4.88 -10.04 -8.88
N GLU A 68 -5.48 -10.87 -8.04
CA GLU A 68 -4.98 -11.17 -6.70
C GLU A 68 -4.06 -12.39 -6.74
N VAL A 69 -2.84 -12.23 -6.23
CA VAL A 69 -1.79 -13.27 -6.23
C VAL A 69 -0.97 -13.20 -4.96
N ASP A 70 -0.30 -14.30 -4.58
CA ASP A 70 0.74 -14.22 -3.55
C ASP A 70 1.83 -13.20 -3.93
N TYR A 71 2.44 -12.53 -2.95
CA TYR A 71 3.46 -11.52 -3.22
C TYR A 71 4.63 -12.06 -4.05
N ASN A 72 5.11 -13.28 -3.80
CA ASN A 72 6.21 -13.85 -4.59
C ASN A 72 5.79 -14.10 -6.04
N VAL A 73 4.55 -14.55 -6.24
CA VAL A 73 3.97 -14.71 -7.57
C VAL A 73 3.85 -13.35 -8.25
N GLY A 74 3.36 -12.31 -7.55
CA GLY A 74 3.30 -10.94 -8.06
C GLY A 74 4.66 -10.42 -8.53
N TYR A 75 5.69 -10.50 -7.68
CA TYR A 75 7.05 -10.07 -8.05
C TYR A 75 7.59 -10.85 -9.25
N THR A 76 7.45 -12.18 -9.26
CA THR A 76 7.97 -13.01 -10.36
C THR A 76 7.22 -12.80 -11.68
N SER A 77 5.89 -12.61 -11.65
CA SER A 77 5.09 -12.27 -12.82
C SER A 77 5.45 -10.91 -13.38
N ILE A 78 5.67 -9.90 -12.53
CA ILE A 78 6.12 -8.58 -12.98
C ILE A 78 7.52 -8.66 -13.58
N ALA A 79 8.46 -9.38 -12.95
CA ALA A 79 9.82 -9.54 -13.46
C ALA A 79 9.86 -10.19 -14.86
N LYS A 80 8.94 -11.13 -15.14
CA LYS A 80 8.80 -11.81 -16.43
C LYS A 80 8.03 -11.00 -17.47
N GLY A 81 7.23 -10.02 -17.03
CA GLY A 81 6.37 -9.21 -17.90
C GLY A 81 4.96 -9.79 -18.10
N ASP A 82 4.59 -10.85 -17.37
CA ASP A 82 3.24 -11.42 -17.38
C ASP A 82 2.24 -10.50 -16.64
N ALA A 83 2.74 -9.72 -15.68
CA ALA A 83 2.05 -8.64 -15.01
C ALA A 83 2.83 -7.32 -15.19
N THR A 84 2.14 -6.19 -15.10
CA THR A 84 2.76 -4.89 -15.36
C THR A 84 3.26 -4.23 -14.09
N PHE A 85 2.42 -4.14 -13.04
CA PHE A 85 2.79 -3.45 -11.81
C PHE A 85 2.01 -3.93 -10.57
N LEU A 86 2.55 -3.58 -9.41
CA LEU A 86 2.02 -3.76 -8.06
C LEU A 86 2.15 -2.42 -7.30
N THR A 87 1.12 -1.95 -6.60
CA THR A 87 1.18 -0.69 -5.82
C THR A 87 1.67 -0.84 -4.38
N VAL A 88 1.70 -2.08 -3.90
CA VAL A 88 1.99 -2.46 -2.51
C VAL A 88 3.36 -3.14 -2.37
N GLY A 89 4.36 -2.62 -3.08
CA GLY A 89 5.74 -2.98 -2.81
C GLY A 89 6.18 -2.38 -1.48
N TRP A 90 6.02 -3.11 -0.37
CA TRP A 90 6.45 -2.68 0.95
C TRP A 90 7.98 -2.67 1.06
N PHE A 91 8.60 -1.51 1.27
CA PHE A 91 10.04 -1.40 1.49
C PHE A 91 10.34 -0.76 2.83
N PRO A 92 11.22 -1.38 3.63
CA PRO A 92 12.12 -2.49 3.26
C PRO A 92 11.57 -3.91 3.45
N LEU A 93 10.31 -4.11 3.85
CA LEU A 93 9.75 -5.44 4.16
C LEU A 93 9.86 -6.48 3.03
N HIS A 94 9.72 -6.06 1.78
CA HIS A 94 9.82 -6.91 0.59
C HIS A 94 11.19 -6.83 -0.10
N ALA A 95 12.23 -6.32 0.56
CA ALA A 95 13.57 -6.18 -0.03
C ALA A 95 14.11 -7.51 -0.57
N ASP A 96 14.09 -8.58 0.24
CA ASP A 96 14.60 -9.88 -0.19
C ASP A 96 13.79 -10.44 -1.38
N LYS A 97 12.46 -10.31 -1.35
CA LYS A 97 11.59 -10.73 -2.47
C LYS A 97 11.91 -9.98 -3.76
N TYR A 98 12.13 -8.67 -3.65
CA TYR A 98 12.51 -7.81 -4.76
C TYR A 98 13.87 -8.24 -5.35
N THR A 99 14.89 -8.40 -4.50
CA THR A 99 16.24 -8.81 -4.92
C THR A 99 16.22 -10.20 -5.56
N MET A 100 15.56 -11.18 -4.93
CA MET A 100 15.45 -12.55 -5.46
C MET A 100 14.71 -12.63 -6.80
N ALA A 101 13.76 -11.73 -7.06
CA ALA A 101 13.05 -11.65 -8.33
C ALA A 101 13.83 -10.87 -9.42
N GLY A 102 15.07 -10.46 -9.14
CA GLY A 102 16.00 -9.81 -10.09
C GLY A 102 16.22 -8.32 -9.86
N GLY A 103 15.67 -7.75 -8.78
CA GLY A 103 15.96 -6.41 -8.31
C GLY A 103 15.86 -5.32 -9.37
N ASP A 104 16.75 -4.33 -9.30
CA ASP A 104 16.76 -3.19 -10.23
C ASP A 104 17.05 -3.61 -11.68
N GLU A 105 17.48 -4.83 -11.96
CA GLU A 105 17.61 -5.33 -13.34
C GLU A 105 16.25 -5.66 -13.97
N LYS A 106 15.26 -6.04 -13.16
CA LYS A 106 13.93 -6.46 -13.61
C LYS A 106 12.84 -5.43 -13.33
N PHE A 107 13.05 -4.55 -12.36
CA PHE A 107 12.01 -3.64 -11.91
C PHE A 107 12.34 -2.17 -12.12
N TYR A 108 11.29 -1.41 -12.37
CA TYR A 108 11.24 0.02 -12.14
C TYR A 108 10.54 0.29 -10.80
N ARG A 109 11.17 1.09 -9.95
CA ARG A 109 10.72 1.37 -8.58
C ARG A 109 11.21 2.75 -8.15
N GLU A 110 10.62 3.80 -8.72
CA GLU A 110 10.94 5.18 -8.36
C GLU A 110 9.85 5.78 -7.47
N GLY A 111 10.22 6.80 -6.68
CA GLY A 111 9.29 7.48 -5.78
C GLY A 111 8.88 6.67 -4.54
N GLN A 112 7.95 7.23 -3.77
CA GLN A 112 7.31 6.59 -2.62
C GLN A 112 5.82 6.89 -2.68
N TYR A 113 5.00 5.87 -2.91
CA TYR A 113 3.58 6.04 -3.14
C TYR A 113 2.83 6.31 -1.83
N VAL A 114 3.08 5.50 -0.81
CA VAL A 114 2.59 5.73 0.56
C VAL A 114 3.77 5.64 1.51
N SER A 115 4.00 6.68 2.31
CA SER A 115 5.13 6.75 3.26
C SER A 115 4.63 6.84 4.70
N GLY A 116 5.51 6.52 5.64
CA GLY A 116 5.19 6.62 7.08
C GLY A 116 4.45 5.40 7.62
N ALA A 117 4.57 4.27 6.96
CA ALA A 117 3.95 3.02 7.37
C ALA A 117 4.72 2.43 8.57
N ALA A 118 3.99 2.02 9.60
CA ALA A 118 4.57 1.44 10.82
C ALA A 118 4.16 -0.04 10.96
N GLN A 119 4.97 -0.81 11.69
CA GLN A 119 4.77 -2.24 11.95
C GLN A 119 5.30 -2.56 13.36
N GLY A 120 4.81 -3.63 13.96
CA GLY A 120 5.27 -4.04 15.29
C GLY A 120 4.29 -4.91 16.06
N TYR A 121 4.68 -5.23 17.30
CA TYR A 121 3.93 -6.06 18.22
C TYR A 121 3.17 -5.20 19.22
N LEU A 122 1.97 -5.64 19.59
CA LEU A 122 1.14 -4.96 20.56
C LEU A 122 0.49 -5.96 21.51
N ILE A 123 0.20 -5.47 22.71
CA ILE A 123 -0.62 -6.15 23.71
C ILE A 123 -1.71 -5.21 24.22
N ASP A 124 -2.75 -5.75 24.87
CA ASP A 124 -3.73 -4.91 25.56
C ASP A 124 -3.08 -4.10 26.69
N LYS A 125 -3.48 -2.83 26.77
CA LYS A 125 -2.92 -1.86 27.71
C LYS A 125 -3.16 -2.29 29.16
N LYS A 126 -4.32 -2.88 29.45
CA LYS A 126 -4.68 -3.38 30.79
C LYS A 126 -3.66 -4.41 31.29
N THR A 127 -3.27 -5.37 30.47
CA THR A 127 -2.27 -6.39 30.83
C THR A 127 -0.89 -5.77 30.90
N ALA A 128 -0.54 -4.90 29.94
CA ALA A 128 0.73 -4.19 29.93
C ALA A 128 0.97 -3.41 31.23
N GLU A 129 0.00 -2.61 31.68
CA GLU A 129 0.10 -1.81 32.90
C GLU A 129 0.13 -2.67 34.16
N LYS A 130 -0.72 -3.71 34.24
CA LYS A 130 -0.81 -4.58 35.41
C LYS A 130 0.49 -5.34 35.69
N TYR A 131 1.18 -5.78 34.64
CA TYR A 131 2.39 -6.59 34.74
C TYR A 131 3.67 -5.83 34.35
N ASN A 132 3.56 -4.52 34.07
CA ASN A 132 4.65 -3.66 33.61
C ASN A 132 5.41 -4.26 32.41
N ILE A 133 4.65 -4.64 31.38
CA ILE A 133 5.18 -5.23 30.13
C ILE A 133 5.36 -4.10 29.11
N THR A 134 6.61 -3.85 28.74
CA THR A 134 6.98 -2.81 27.76
C THR A 134 7.85 -3.35 26.64
N ASN A 135 8.38 -4.57 26.77
CA ASN A 135 9.27 -5.18 25.79
C ASN A 135 8.90 -6.64 25.53
N ILE A 136 8.88 -7.07 24.26
CA ILE A 136 8.51 -8.45 23.89
C ILE A 136 9.45 -9.49 24.51
N GLY A 137 10.71 -9.13 24.81
CA GLY A 137 11.64 -10.02 25.49
C GLY A 137 11.18 -10.47 26.89
N GLN A 138 10.24 -9.76 27.52
CA GLN A 138 9.65 -10.19 28.78
C GLN A 138 8.84 -11.49 28.65
N LEU A 139 8.40 -11.85 27.44
CA LEU A 139 7.69 -13.11 27.17
C LEU A 139 8.63 -14.32 27.21
N THR A 140 9.95 -14.14 27.39
CA THR A 140 10.86 -15.25 27.72
C THR A 140 10.54 -15.87 29.08
N ASP A 141 9.87 -15.15 30.00
CA ASP A 141 9.30 -15.73 31.21
C ASP A 141 7.97 -16.44 30.87
N PRO A 142 7.88 -17.77 31.04
CA PRO A 142 6.66 -18.52 30.74
C PRO A 142 5.44 -18.03 31.54
N LYS A 143 5.63 -17.42 32.71
CA LYS A 143 4.52 -16.85 33.50
C LYS A 143 3.92 -15.60 32.85
N ILE A 144 4.74 -14.81 32.16
CA ILE A 144 4.29 -13.64 31.41
C ILE A 144 3.69 -14.07 30.08
N ALA A 145 4.35 -14.99 29.36
CA ALA A 145 3.82 -15.52 28.11
C ALA A 145 2.44 -16.17 28.27
N LYS A 146 2.25 -16.96 29.33
CA LYS A 146 0.98 -17.62 29.64
C LYS A 146 -0.20 -16.67 29.86
N LEU A 147 0.03 -15.38 30.07
CA LEU A 147 -1.06 -14.40 30.10
C LEU A 147 -1.78 -14.32 28.75
N PHE A 148 -1.06 -14.56 27.66
CA PHE A 148 -1.54 -14.45 26.27
C PHE A 148 -1.81 -15.82 25.64
N ASP A 149 -1.87 -16.89 26.44
CA ASP A 149 -2.21 -18.26 26.04
C ASP A 149 -3.73 -18.37 25.83
N ALA A 150 -4.12 -18.59 24.58
CA ALA A 150 -5.51 -18.64 24.11
C ALA A 150 -5.99 -20.07 23.84
N ASP A 151 -5.07 -21.01 23.57
CA ASP A 151 -5.40 -22.41 23.25
C ASP A 151 -5.12 -23.41 24.38
N GLY A 152 -4.42 -22.98 25.43
CA GLY A 152 -4.13 -23.73 26.64
C GLY A 152 -2.84 -24.56 26.58
N ASP A 153 -1.99 -24.39 25.57
CA ASP A 153 -0.73 -25.11 25.43
C ASP A 153 0.40 -24.59 26.34
N GLY A 154 0.20 -23.42 26.97
CA GLY A 154 1.14 -22.76 27.87
C GLY A 154 2.03 -21.69 27.24
N LYS A 155 1.92 -21.45 25.92
CA LYS A 155 2.65 -20.41 25.18
C LYS A 155 1.76 -19.21 24.89
N ALA A 156 2.36 -18.05 24.66
CA ALA A 156 1.66 -16.86 24.19
C ALA A 156 1.23 -17.04 22.73
N ASP A 157 -0.03 -16.77 22.44
CA ASP A 157 -0.59 -16.82 21.09
C ASP A 157 -0.43 -15.47 20.38
N LEU A 158 0.66 -15.34 19.60
CA LEU A 158 0.90 -14.18 18.75
C LEU A 158 0.07 -14.30 17.46
N THR A 159 -0.98 -13.52 17.34
CA THR A 159 -1.66 -13.33 16.05
C THR A 159 -0.71 -12.66 15.06
N GLY A 160 -0.33 -13.36 14.00
CA GLY A 160 0.69 -12.90 13.06
C GLY A 160 0.38 -13.18 11.60
N CYS A 161 1.42 -13.16 10.77
CA CYS A 161 1.29 -12.99 9.34
C CYS A 161 0.89 -14.27 8.60
N ASN A 162 0.19 -14.10 7.48
CA ASN A 162 -0.03 -15.20 6.54
C ASN A 162 1.31 -15.76 6.05
N PRO A 163 1.36 -17.07 5.73
CA PRO A 163 2.50 -17.64 5.05
C PRO A 163 2.79 -16.95 3.71
N GLY A 164 4.07 -16.73 3.42
CA GLY A 164 4.56 -16.02 2.24
C GLY A 164 4.67 -14.51 2.39
N TRP A 165 4.11 -13.89 3.43
CA TRP A 165 4.21 -12.45 3.66
C TRP A 165 5.60 -12.03 4.11
N GLY A 166 6.01 -10.79 3.82
CA GLY A 166 7.31 -10.29 4.27
C GLY A 166 7.44 -10.25 5.81
N CYS A 167 6.34 -9.99 6.52
CA CYS A 167 6.34 -9.93 7.97
C CYS A 167 6.40 -11.30 8.65
N GLU A 168 5.98 -12.39 7.99
CA GLU A 168 6.23 -13.75 8.48
C GLU A 168 7.73 -13.96 8.71
N MET A 169 8.55 -13.67 7.69
CA MET A 169 9.99 -13.88 7.78
C MET A 169 10.64 -13.05 8.89
N VAL A 170 10.14 -11.84 9.13
CA VAL A 170 10.65 -10.98 10.21
C VAL A 170 10.22 -11.50 11.58
N ILE A 171 8.95 -11.90 11.74
CA ILE A 171 8.43 -12.41 13.01
C ILE A 171 9.16 -13.70 13.39
N GLU A 172 9.24 -14.69 12.50
CA GLU A 172 9.95 -15.95 12.74
C GLU A 172 11.41 -15.69 13.13
N HIS A 173 12.10 -14.83 12.39
CA HIS A 173 13.47 -14.45 12.70
C HIS A 173 13.61 -13.82 14.09
N GLN A 174 12.69 -12.92 14.45
CA GLN A 174 12.70 -12.21 15.72
C GLN A 174 12.34 -13.11 16.90
N LEU A 175 11.40 -14.04 16.74
CA LEU A 175 11.08 -15.02 17.79
C LEU A 175 12.32 -15.83 18.15
N SER A 176 13.06 -16.33 17.16
CA SER A 176 14.30 -17.06 17.41
C SER A 176 15.41 -16.17 17.97
N ALA A 177 15.63 -14.97 17.42
CA ALA A 177 16.66 -14.05 17.90
C ALA A 177 16.43 -13.62 19.36
N PHE A 178 15.17 -13.41 19.74
CA PHE A 178 14.78 -12.98 21.09
C PHE A 178 14.55 -14.16 22.05
N LYS A 179 14.80 -15.40 21.61
CA LYS A 179 14.65 -16.64 22.41
C LYS A 179 13.22 -16.86 22.90
N LEU A 180 12.25 -16.60 22.03
CA LEU A 180 10.82 -16.71 22.30
C LEU A 180 10.19 -18.00 21.75
N ASP A 181 10.93 -18.81 20.98
CA ASP A 181 10.39 -20.04 20.36
C ASP A 181 9.72 -21.00 21.37
N ASP A 182 10.26 -21.07 22.60
CA ASP A 182 9.75 -21.94 23.66
C ASP A 182 8.49 -21.38 24.36
N THR A 183 8.21 -20.09 24.23
CA THR A 183 7.16 -19.40 25.00
C THR A 183 6.15 -18.64 24.15
N VAL A 184 6.38 -18.46 22.86
CA VAL A 184 5.48 -17.74 21.95
C VAL A 184 5.23 -18.61 20.71
N THR A 185 3.97 -18.71 20.31
CA THR A 185 3.55 -19.37 19.07
C THR A 185 3.11 -18.30 18.08
N HIS A 186 3.71 -18.31 16.90
CA HIS A 186 3.28 -17.46 15.78
C HIS A 186 2.07 -18.10 15.11
N ASN A 187 0.89 -17.57 15.39
CA ASN A 187 -0.36 -18.03 14.79
C ASN A 187 -0.51 -17.46 13.38
N GLN A 188 -0.16 -18.29 12.41
CA GLN A 188 -0.25 -18.00 10.99
C GLN A 188 -1.55 -18.53 10.39
N GLY A 189 -2.01 -17.89 9.32
CA GLY A 189 -3.19 -18.32 8.58
C GLY A 189 -3.80 -17.14 7.85
N ASN A 190 -5.12 -17.05 7.80
CA ASN A 190 -5.79 -15.85 7.30
C ASN A 190 -5.76 -14.77 8.39
N TYR A 191 -4.84 -13.81 8.29
CA TYR A 191 -4.68 -12.75 9.28
C TYR A 191 -5.99 -12.01 9.58
N ALA A 192 -6.80 -11.69 8.56
CA ALA A 192 -8.07 -10.98 8.77
C ALA A 192 -9.06 -11.77 9.67
N ALA A 193 -9.06 -13.11 9.55
CA ALA A 193 -9.86 -13.97 10.42
C ALA A 193 -9.26 -14.07 11.84
N ILE A 194 -7.95 -14.26 11.95
CA ILE A 194 -7.28 -14.44 13.25
C ILE A 194 -7.28 -13.14 14.07
N ILE A 195 -7.10 -11.98 13.42
CA ILE A 195 -7.17 -10.68 14.11
C ILE A 195 -8.60 -10.33 14.54
N ALA A 196 -9.63 -10.79 13.80
CA ALA A 196 -11.02 -10.65 14.24
C ALA A 196 -11.30 -11.47 15.51
N ASP A 197 -10.77 -12.69 15.61
CA ASP A 197 -10.85 -13.48 16.85
C ASP A 197 -10.12 -12.79 18.01
N THR A 198 -8.91 -12.28 17.75
CA THR A 198 -8.12 -11.51 18.73
C THR A 198 -8.91 -10.33 19.28
N ILE A 199 -9.58 -9.57 18.42
CA ILE A 199 -10.45 -8.46 18.84
C ILE A 199 -11.65 -8.96 19.65
N SER A 200 -12.22 -10.12 19.31
CA SER A 200 -13.30 -10.71 20.12
C SER A 200 -12.82 -11.10 21.51
N ARG A 201 -11.61 -11.66 21.65
CA ARG A 201 -10.98 -11.98 22.94
C ARG A 201 -10.73 -10.72 23.76
N TYR A 202 -10.19 -9.68 23.13
CA TYR A 202 -10.04 -8.36 23.77
C TYR A 202 -11.36 -7.82 24.33
N GLN A 203 -12.44 -7.89 23.55
CA GLN A 203 -13.78 -7.43 23.99
C GLN A 203 -14.33 -8.24 25.17
N LYS A 204 -13.90 -9.49 25.35
CA LYS A 204 -14.21 -10.32 26.53
C LYS A 204 -13.32 -10.00 27.74
N GLY A 205 -12.35 -9.09 27.58
CA GLY A 205 -11.42 -8.66 28.62
C GLY A 205 -10.23 -9.60 28.82
N GLU A 206 -9.99 -10.51 27.87
CA GLU A 206 -8.83 -11.39 27.80
C GLU A 206 -7.59 -10.61 27.34
N SER A 207 -6.40 -11.12 27.71
CA SER A 207 -5.14 -10.55 27.27
C SER A 207 -4.85 -10.95 25.82
N ILE A 208 -4.34 -10.02 25.02
CA ILE A 208 -4.05 -10.26 23.60
C ILE A 208 -2.60 -9.94 23.27
N LEU A 209 -2.04 -10.67 22.31
CA LEU A 209 -0.74 -10.40 21.69
C LEU A 209 -0.91 -10.51 20.18
N TYR A 210 -0.51 -9.48 19.44
CA TYR A 210 -0.63 -9.49 17.99
C TYR A 210 0.43 -8.61 17.31
N TYR A 211 0.76 -8.98 16.08
CA TYR A 211 1.45 -8.11 15.14
C TYR A 211 0.42 -7.35 14.29
N THR A 212 0.69 -6.08 13.96
CA THR A 212 -0.07 -5.35 12.93
C THR A 212 0.79 -4.31 12.23
N TRP A 213 0.23 -3.65 11.22
CA TRP A 213 0.82 -2.53 10.51
C TRP A 213 -0.15 -1.36 10.33
N THR A 214 0.38 -0.21 9.94
CA THR A 214 -0.37 0.94 9.42
C THR A 214 0.11 1.27 8.01
N PRO A 215 -0.78 1.59 7.05
CA PRO A 215 -2.24 1.69 7.21
C PRO A 215 -2.91 0.31 7.23
N TYR A 216 -3.79 0.11 8.20
CA TYR A 216 -4.73 -1.01 8.28
C TYR A 216 -5.87 -0.65 9.23
N TRP A 217 -7.01 -1.33 9.14
CA TRP A 217 -8.20 -0.99 9.94
C TRP A 217 -8.04 -1.33 11.43
N VAL A 218 -7.15 -2.26 11.79
CA VAL A 218 -6.98 -2.76 13.16
C VAL A 218 -6.66 -1.64 14.14
N SER A 219 -5.79 -0.68 13.78
CA SER A 219 -5.45 0.45 14.64
C SER A 219 -6.58 1.45 14.87
N GLY A 220 -7.66 1.38 14.09
CA GLY A 220 -8.90 2.12 14.33
C GLY A 220 -9.87 1.41 15.29
N VAL A 221 -9.67 0.12 15.55
CA VAL A 221 -10.48 -0.71 16.45
C VAL A 221 -9.77 -0.97 17.78
N LEU A 222 -8.46 -1.23 17.73
CA LEU A 222 -7.57 -1.35 18.87
C LEU A 222 -6.64 -0.12 18.87
N VAL A 223 -7.06 0.94 19.56
CA VAL A 223 -6.41 2.25 19.50
C VAL A 223 -5.17 2.27 20.40
N PRO A 224 -3.97 2.54 19.86
CA PRO A 224 -2.77 2.67 20.68
C PRO A 224 -2.89 3.75 21.76
N ASN A 225 -2.42 3.43 22.97
CA ASN A 225 -2.52 4.22 24.21
C ASN A 225 -3.92 4.31 24.84
N GLU A 226 -4.96 3.75 24.21
CA GLU A 226 -6.29 3.60 24.79
C GLU A 226 -6.58 2.12 25.10
N ASP A 227 -6.58 1.29 24.05
CA ASP A 227 -6.86 -0.15 24.13
C ASP A 227 -5.58 -0.98 24.27
N VAL A 228 -4.54 -0.59 23.55
CA VAL A 228 -3.33 -1.39 23.33
C VAL A 228 -2.06 -0.55 23.44
N VAL A 229 -0.91 -1.20 23.63
CA VAL A 229 0.40 -0.54 23.62
C VAL A 229 1.35 -1.30 22.70
N TRP A 230 2.23 -0.55 22.03
CA TRP A 230 3.34 -1.12 21.27
C TRP A 230 4.42 -1.66 22.21
N LEU A 231 4.91 -2.85 21.92
CA LEU A 231 6.05 -3.44 22.61
C LEU A 231 7.35 -3.06 21.93
N GLU A 232 8.34 -2.64 22.72
CA GLU A 232 9.71 -2.55 22.27
C GLU A 232 10.33 -3.95 22.09
N VAL A 233 11.44 -4.04 21.36
CA VAL A 233 12.23 -5.26 21.20
C VAL A 233 13.54 -5.18 21.98
N PRO A 234 14.17 -6.31 22.36
CA PRO A 234 15.41 -6.30 23.13
C PRO A 234 16.59 -5.65 22.39
N PHE A 235 16.66 -5.85 21.06
CA PHE A 235 17.66 -5.30 20.16
C PHE A 235 17.15 -5.44 18.71
N SER A 236 17.78 -4.74 17.77
CA SER A 236 17.44 -4.87 16.34
C SER A 236 17.88 -6.23 15.80
N SER A 237 16.94 -6.95 15.17
CA SER A 237 17.20 -8.21 14.49
C SER A 237 16.25 -8.33 13.31
N LEU A 238 16.80 -8.31 12.10
CA LEU A 238 16.05 -8.42 10.86
C LEU A 238 16.70 -9.49 9.96
N PRO A 239 15.91 -10.21 9.14
CA PRO A 239 16.43 -11.24 8.25
C PRO A 239 17.10 -10.65 7.00
N GLY A 240 17.89 -11.50 6.33
CA GLY A 240 18.40 -11.25 4.99
C GLY A 240 19.39 -10.10 4.92
N GLU A 241 19.29 -9.29 3.86
CA GLU A 241 20.18 -8.13 3.61
C GLU A 241 20.06 -7.03 4.67
N ARG A 242 19.12 -7.17 5.61
CA ARG A 242 18.83 -6.21 6.68
C ARG A 242 19.42 -6.61 8.03
N SER A 243 20.24 -7.67 8.09
CA SER A 243 20.79 -8.18 9.36
C SER A 243 21.56 -7.16 10.18
N ASP A 244 22.19 -6.18 9.52
CA ASP A 244 23.02 -5.16 10.15
C ASP A 244 22.27 -3.83 10.38
N VAL A 245 20.96 -3.79 10.13
CA VAL A 245 20.15 -2.58 10.28
C VAL A 245 19.77 -2.33 11.74
N ASP A 246 20.01 -1.10 12.20
CA ASP A 246 19.51 -0.60 13.48
C ASP A 246 18.10 0.03 13.32
N THR A 247 17.13 -0.56 14.00
CA THR A 247 15.72 -0.13 14.05
C THR A 247 15.43 0.82 15.21
N THR A 248 16.45 1.23 15.97
CA THR A 248 16.32 2.17 17.08
C THR A 248 15.95 3.56 16.54
N LEU A 249 14.85 4.11 17.03
CA LEU A 249 14.40 5.45 16.70
C LEU A 249 15.27 6.51 17.36
N SER A 250 15.20 7.74 16.85
CA SER A 250 15.95 8.88 17.39
C SER A 250 15.65 9.20 18.86
N ASN A 251 14.50 8.75 19.38
CA ASN A 251 14.12 8.87 20.78
C ASN A 251 14.64 7.73 21.68
N GLY A 252 15.46 6.83 21.12
CA GLY A 252 16.05 5.68 21.81
C GLY A 252 15.14 4.46 21.93
N LYS A 253 13.88 4.54 21.49
CA LYS A 253 12.97 3.39 21.49
C LYS A 253 13.24 2.47 20.31
N ASN A 254 13.04 1.19 20.49
CA ASN A 254 13.20 0.21 19.42
C ASN A 254 11.98 -0.70 19.31
N TYR A 255 11.23 -0.59 18.22
CA TYR A 255 10.02 -1.39 17.97
C TYR A 255 10.28 -2.60 17.06
N GLY A 256 11.53 -2.84 16.66
CA GLY A 256 11.96 -4.01 15.89
C GLY A 256 11.68 -3.96 14.40
N PHE A 257 11.06 -2.90 13.89
CA PHE A 257 10.77 -2.74 12.47
C PHE A 257 11.23 -1.37 11.98
N GLU A 258 11.73 -1.35 10.75
CA GLU A 258 11.97 -0.10 10.03
C GLU A 258 10.63 0.53 9.61
N MET A 259 10.60 1.87 9.56
CA MET A 259 9.49 2.58 8.96
C MET A 259 9.42 2.22 7.47
N ASN A 260 8.26 1.72 7.04
CA ASN A 260 8.07 1.25 5.68
C ASN A 260 7.49 2.35 4.79
N SER A 261 7.66 2.15 3.48
CA SER A 261 6.91 2.82 2.44
C SER A 261 6.36 1.78 1.47
N MET A 262 5.15 1.99 0.97
CA MET A 262 4.68 1.27 -0.21
C MET A 262 5.16 2.02 -1.45
N ARG A 263 5.83 1.29 -2.34
CA ARG A 263 6.35 1.77 -3.62
C ARG A 263 5.65 1.01 -4.73
N ILE A 264 5.42 1.69 -5.85
CA ILE A 264 4.94 1.02 -7.06
C ILE A 264 6.11 0.26 -7.68
N ILE A 265 5.92 -1.04 -7.90
CA ILE A 265 6.86 -1.92 -8.56
C ILE A 265 6.31 -2.21 -9.94
N ALA A 266 7.05 -1.85 -10.99
CA ALA A 266 6.65 -2.11 -12.36
C ALA A 266 7.73 -2.91 -13.10
N ASN A 267 7.34 -3.61 -14.16
CA ASN A 267 8.30 -4.24 -15.06
C ASN A 267 9.21 -3.17 -15.68
N LYS A 268 10.54 -3.37 -15.64
CA LYS A 268 11.52 -2.36 -16.09
C LYS A 268 11.41 -2.04 -17.58
N GLU A 269 11.22 -3.05 -18.41
CA GLU A 269 11.11 -2.86 -19.87
C GLU A 269 9.79 -2.16 -20.23
N PHE A 270 8.70 -2.50 -19.54
CA PHE A 270 7.44 -1.76 -19.65
C PHE A 270 7.65 -0.27 -19.32
N ALA A 271 8.23 0.04 -18.15
CA ALA A 271 8.42 1.42 -17.72
C ALA A 271 9.31 2.22 -18.68
N LYS A 272 10.38 1.59 -19.20
CA LYS A 272 11.26 2.18 -20.20
C LYS A 272 10.53 2.52 -21.51
N ASN A 273 9.64 1.64 -21.97
CA ASN A 273 8.86 1.84 -23.20
C ASN A 273 7.61 2.72 -22.99
N ASN A 274 7.28 3.04 -21.74
CA ASN A 274 6.09 3.80 -21.35
C ASN A 274 6.48 4.93 -20.38
N PRO A 275 7.21 5.95 -20.83
CA PRO A 275 7.75 6.99 -19.97
C PRO A 275 6.66 7.78 -19.23
N SER A 276 5.45 7.94 -19.78
CA SER A 276 4.32 8.52 -19.07
C SER A 276 3.87 7.68 -17.87
N ALA A 277 3.74 6.36 -18.02
CA ALA A 277 3.41 5.48 -16.89
C ALA A 277 4.54 5.45 -15.86
N ALA A 278 5.81 5.38 -16.31
CA ALA A 278 6.96 5.45 -15.41
C ALA A 278 6.97 6.75 -14.59
N LYS A 279 6.71 7.89 -15.25
CA LYS A 279 6.63 9.18 -14.58
C LYS A 279 5.47 9.24 -13.60
N LEU A 280 4.30 8.72 -13.97
CA LEU A 280 3.16 8.61 -13.07
C LEU A 280 3.55 7.82 -11.80
N PHE A 281 4.15 6.64 -11.96
CA PHE A 281 4.55 5.80 -10.83
C PHE A 281 5.58 6.46 -9.90
N GLU A 282 6.47 7.30 -10.44
CA GLU A 282 7.45 8.07 -9.66
C GLU A 282 6.78 9.15 -8.79
N ILE A 283 5.78 9.86 -9.33
CA ILE A 283 5.27 11.10 -8.72
C ILE A 283 3.97 10.91 -7.93
N ILE A 284 3.22 9.85 -8.21
CA ILE A 284 1.94 9.61 -7.55
C ILE A 284 2.15 9.35 -6.06
N LYS A 285 1.31 9.98 -5.23
CA LYS A 285 1.38 9.89 -3.77
C LYS A 285 0.00 9.77 -3.15
N LEU A 286 -0.18 8.83 -2.25
CA LEU A 286 -1.42 8.67 -1.49
C LEU A 286 -1.13 8.86 -0.01
N ASN A 287 -1.97 9.63 0.66
CA ASN A 287 -1.83 9.86 2.09
C ASN A 287 -2.19 8.59 2.86
N ILE A 288 -1.31 8.16 3.76
CA ILE A 288 -1.53 6.98 4.60
C ILE A 288 -2.83 7.07 5.43
N ASN A 289 -3.24 8.28 5.81
CA ASN A 289 -4.47 8.53 6.55
C ASN A 289 -5.71 8.28 5.68
N ASP A 290 -5.63 8.55 4.38
CA ASP A 290 -6.74 8.26 3.45
C ASP A 290 -6.91 6.75 3.27
N VAL A 291 -5.79 6.00 3.17
CA VAL A 291 -5.82 4.54 3.14
C VAL A 291 -6.41 3.99 4.44
N SER A 292 -5.97 4.51 5.59
CA SER A 292 -6.47 4.09 6.90
C SER A 292 -7.96 4.38 7.07
N ALA A 293 -8.42 5.56 6.66
CA ALA A 293 -9.83 5.92 6.68
C ALA A 293 -10.67 5.02 5.77
N GLN A 294 -10.16 4.70 4.57
CA GLN A 294 -10.84 3.81 3.65
C GLN A 294 -10.93 2.38 4.18
N ASN A 295 -9.84 1.85 4.75
CA ASN A 295 -9.81 0.53 5.37
C ASN A 295 -10.81 0.45 6.54
N MET A 296 -10.96 1.53 7.31
CA MET A 296 -11.96 1.62 8.38
C MET A 296 -13.41 1.67 7.86
N MET A 297 -13.65 2.23 6.67
CA MET A 297 -14.96 2.12 6.02
C MET A 297 -15.25 0.67 5.60
N MET A 298 -14.25 -0.04 5.07
CA MET A 298 -14.36 -1.44 4.71
C MET A 298 -14.68 -2.33 5.92
N SER A 299 -13.97 -2.15 7.04
CA SER A 299 -14.23 -2.92 8.27
C SER A 299 -15.63 -2.68 8.85
N LYS A 300 -16.26 -1.54 8.54
CA LYS A 300 -17.65 -1.20 8.89
C LYS A 300 -18.70 -1.66 7.87
N GLY A 301 -18.31 -2.51 6.92
CA GLY A 301 -19.21 -3.15 5.95
C GLY A 301 -19.40 -2.39 4.64
N LYS A 302 -18.58 -1.37 4.34
CA LYS A 302 -18.50 -0.73 3.02
C LYS A 302 -17.34 -1.33 2.23
N ASN A 303 -17.41 -2.63 1.95
CA ASN A 303 -16.29 -3.42 1.43
C ASN A 303 -16.61 -4.19 0.15
N SER A 304 -17.77 -3.98 -0.48
CA SER A 304 -18.04 -4.54 -1.80
C SER A 304 -17.20 -3.84 -2.88
N SER A 305 -16.99 -4.49 -4.03
CA SER A 305 -16.27 -3.86 -5.15
C SER A 305 -16.89 -2.52 -5.56
N ALA A 306 -18.22 -2.41 -5.54
CA ALA A 306 -18.92 -1.16 -5.84
C ALA A 306 -18.68 -0.08 -4.77
N ASP A 307 -18.59 -0.45 -3.50
CA ASP A 307 -18.24 0.49 -2.43
C ASP A 307 -16.81 0.99 -2.59
N ILE A 308 -15.85 0.11 -2.86
CA ILE A 308 -14.44 0.49 -3.05
C ILE A 308 -14.29 1.42 -4.26
N GLU A 309 -14.96 1.12 -5.37
CA GLU A 309 -15.02 2.01 -6.53
C GLU A 309 -15.61 3.38 -6.18
N ALA A 310 -16.69 3.42 -5.38
CA ALA A 310 -17.25 4.68 -4.89
C ALA A 310 -16.26 5.44 -3.99
N HIS A 311 -15.47 4.75 -3.17
CA HIS A 311 -14.42 5.36 -2.34
C HIS A 311 -13.31 5.98 -3.20
N VAL A 312 -12.85 5.28 -4.24
CA VAL A 312 -11.85 5.78 -5.20
C VAL A 312 -12.37 7.03 -5.90
N ASN A 313 -13.57 6.96 -6.46
CA ASN A 313 -14.20 8.08 -7.16
C ASN A 313 -14.41 9.29 -6.23
N GLY A 314 -14.84 9.04 -4.99
CA GLY A 314 -14.98 10.06 -3.96
C GLY A 314 -13.65 10.72 -3.61
N TRP A 315 -12.59 9.92 -3.44
CA TRP A 315 -11.25 10.41 -3.15
C TRP A 315 -10.68 11.24 -4.31
N ILE A 316 -10.79 10.76 -5.56
CA ILE A 316 -10.33 11.49 -6.75
C ILE A 316 -11.06 12.82 -6.85
N LYS A 317 -12.39 12.83 -6.71
CA LYS A 317 -13.19 14.07 -6.75
C LYS A 317 -12.77 15.07 -5.67
N ALA A 318 -12.47 14.60 -4.45
CA ALA A 318 -12.01 15.45 -3.36
C ALA A 318 -10.57 15.96 -3.57
N ASN A 319 -9.77 15.25 -4.36
CA ASN A 319 -8.35 15.54 -4.63
C ASN A 319 -8.09 15.86 -6.11
N GLN A 320 -9.09 16.38 -6.83
CA GLN A 320 -9.07 16.47 -8.29
C GLN A 320 -7.84 17.23 -8.83
N SER A 321 -7.51 18.37 -8.21
CA SER A 321 -6.33 19.16 -8.60
C SER A 321 -5.02 18.38 -8.47
N THR A 322 -4.88 17.59 -7.40
CA THR A 322 -3.71 16.73 -7.18
C THR A 322 -3.65 15.63 -8.22
N PHE A 323 -4.79 14.96 -8.45
CA PHE A 323 -4.89 13.87 -9.41
C PHE A 323 -4.59 14.35 -10.84
N ASP A 324 -5.22 15.43 -11.29
CA ASP A 324 -5.00 16.06 -12.60
C ASP A 324 -3.54 16.54 -12.77
N GLY A 325 -2.93 17.00 -11.68
CA GLY A 325 -1.51 17.38 -11.65
C GLY A 325 -0.59 16.22 -12.00
N TRP A 326 -0.85 15.01 -11.46
CA TRP A 326 -0.09 13.81 -11.82
C TRP A 326 -0.26 13.45 -13.29
N ILE A 327 -1.48 13.46 -13.81
CA ILE A 327 -1.76 13.14 -15.21
C ILE A 327 -1.07 14.13 -16.14
N THR A 328 -1.15 15.43 -15.82
CA THR A 328 -0.53 16.48 -16.61
C THR A 328 0.99 16.32 -16.66
N GLU A 329 1.62 16.02 -15.54
CA GLU A 329 3.07 15.82 -15.47
C GLU A 329 3.50 14.52 -16.19
N ALA A 330 2.74 13.43 -16.02
CA ALA A 330 2.99 12.18 -16.72
C ALA A 330 2.87 12.33 -18.24
N LYS A 331 1.90 13.10 -18.75
CA LYS A 331 1.75 13.37 -20.20
C LYS A 331 2.95 14.08 -20.80
N LYS A 332 3.65 14.93 -20.04
CA LYS A 332 4.87 15.63 -20.53
C LYS A 332 6.04 14.69 -20.76
N ALA A 333 6.09 13.54 -20.07
CA ALA A 333 7.17 12.58 -20.22
C ALA A 333 7.13 11.78 -21.52
N ALA A 334 6.03 11.86 -22.29
CA ALA A 334 5.92 11.25 -23.62
C ALA A 334 6.43 12.15 -24.78
N LEU A 335 6.79 13.41 -24.48
CA LEU A 335 7.32 14.39 -25.44
C LEU A 335 8.84 14.31 -25.53
#